data_AF-A0A841JVD0-F1
#
_entry.id   AF-A0A841JVD0-F1
#
_cell.length_a   1.000
_cell.length_b   1.000
_cell.length_c   1.000
_cell.angle_alpha   90.00
_cell.angle_beta   90.00
_cell.angle_gamma   90.00
#
_symmetry.space_group_name_H-M   'P 1'
#
loop_
_entity.id
_entity.type
_entity.pdbx_description
1 polymer ?
#
loop_
_entity_poly.entity_id
_entity_poly.type
_entity_poly.pdbx_seq_one_letter_code
_entity_poly.pdbx_strand_id
1 'polypeptide(L)'
;MLTYSAQPDTLEQVQTEIQNWLDDHGKSGSRWFTFSRVPHKPTLRVFISHSSPDVKFEMKERRLLFQVKHQRLNLNLDKFYIRTAFENKKFCLDIDRDPAPEHRFLVNTLRQFAETKYPAFYTRVLRAVLSFEDDLSNTLIDEATSASTDHLVMVEALSSAPWVAELEEDDPLAAAKLRGLKRRQEMLKAAGETLTSEQVAEVLNLSRQAVDKRRSSNQLLALTQGKRGYSYPGFQFHEGKTLDGLESVLKALSAVDPWMQLNFFTSPNERLGGKNPIEALRKGKIDEVVKIASTYGEQGAQ
;
A
#
# COMPACT_ATOMS: atom_id res chain seq x y z
N MET A 1 -23.08 -5.17 -25.28
CA MET A 1 -22.19 -6.34 -25.39
C MET A 1 -22.39 -7.18 -24.15
N LEU A 2 -22.84 -8.43 -24.30
CA LEU A 2 -23.08 -9.33 -23.18
C LEU A 2 -21.74 -10.00 -22.81
N THR A 3 -21.37 -9.94 -21.53
CA THR A 3 -20.10 -10.50 -21.03
C THR A 3 -20.39 -11.55 -19.98
N TYR A 4 -19.96 -12.78 -20.25
CA TYR A 4 -19.95 -13.88 -19.32
C TYR A 4 -18.54 -14.03 -18.75
N SER A 5 -18.41 -14.17 -17.43
CA SER A 5 -17.12 -14.36 -16.77
C SER A 5 -17.14 -15.66 -15.97
N ALA A 6 -16.09 -16.46 -16.11
CA ALA A 6 -15.91 -17.68 -15.34
C ALA A 6 -14.50 -17.74 -14.73
N GLN A 7 -14.39 -18.37 -13.56
CA GLN A 7 -13.16 -18.54 -12.81
C GLN A 7 -12.96 -20.03 -12.51
N PRO A 8 -12.49 -20.81 -13.49
CA PRO A 8 -12.30 -22.24 -13.32
C PRO A 8 -11.19 -22.55 -12.30
N ASP A 9 -11.36 -23.65 -11.59
CA ASP A 9 -10.42 -24.22 -10.60
C ASP A 9 -9.67 -25.43 -11.12
N THR A 10 -10.19 -26.09 -12.17
CA THR A 10 -9.57 -27.26 -12.79
C THR A 10 -9.41 -27.10 -14.30
N LEU A 11 -8.50 -27.85 -14.90
CA LEU A 11 -8.32 -27.86 -16.37
C LEU A 11 -9.57 -28.39 -17.07
N GLU A 12 -10.31 -29.28 -16.41
CA GLU A 12 -11.59 -29.78 -16.89
C GLU A 12 -12.63 -28.65 -16.96
N GLN A 13 -12.73 -27.82 -15.92
CA GLN A 13 -13.60 -26.66 -15.92
C GLN A 13 -13.17 -25.63 -16.97
N VAL A 14 -11.87 -25.36 -17.12
CA VAL A 14 -11.38 -24.48 -18.21
C VAL A 14 -11.89 -24.96 -19.57
N GLN A 15 -11.75 -26.27 -19.85
CA GLN A 15 -12.21 -26.86 -21.10
C GLN A 15 -13.73 -26.75 -21.26
N THR A 16 -14.50 -27.10 -20.22
CA THR A 16 -15.97 -27.07 -20.24
C THR A 16 -16.52 -25.66 -20.45
N GLU A 17 -15.96 -24.65 -19.77
CA GLU A 17 -16.40 -23.26 -19.91
C GLU A 17 -16.19 -22.72 -21.32
N ILE A 18 -15.03 -23.01 -21.92
CA ILE A 18 -14.77 -22.62 -23.31
C ILE A 18 -15.71 -23.38 -24.26
N GLN A 19 -15.87 -24.69 -24.07
CA GLN A 19 -16.68 -25.54 -24.95
C GLN A 19 -18.16 -25.13 -24.93
N ASN A 20 -18.75 -25.01 -23.74
CA ASN A 20 -20.16 -24.61 -23.58
C ASN A 20 -20.41 -23.24 -24.22
N TRP A 21 -19.55 -22.26 -23.93
CA TRP A 21 -19.71 -20.93 -24.50
C TRP A 21 -19.58 -20.92 -26.02
N LEU A 22 -18.70 -21.74 -26.60
CA LEU A 22 -18.58 -21.87 -28.06
C LEU A 22 -19.79 -22.57 -28.69
N ASP A 23 -20.33 -23.59 -28.03
CA ASP A 23 -21.49 -24.33 -28.53
C ASP A 23 -22.75 -23.44 -28.54
N ASP A 24 -22.91 -22.59 -27.53
CA ASP A 24 -24.03 -21.65 -27.42
C ASP A 24 -23.96 -20.48 -28.41
N HIS A 25 -22.77 -20.13 -28.90
CA HIS A 25 -22.55 -18.89 -29.67
C HIS A 25 -21.89 -19.11 -31.04
N GLY A 26 -21.55 -20.36 -31.39
CA GLY A 26 -20.96 -20.76 -32.66
C GLY A 26 -21.99 -21.01 -33.77
N LYS A 27 -21.54 -20.99 -35.03
CA LYS A 27 -22.33 -21.54 -36.14
C LYS A 27 -22.25 -23.07 -36.10
N SER A 28 -23.37 -23.76 -36.28
CA SER A 28 -23.41 -25.23 -36.39
C SER A 28 -22.32 -25.74 -37.36
N GLY A 29 -21.34 -26.49 -36.83
CA GLY A 29 -20.21 -27.04 -37.58
C GLY A 29 -18.89 -26.25 -37.58
N SER A 30 -18.83 -25.02 -37.03
CA SER A 30 -17.55 -24.27 -36.92
C SER A 30 -16.75 -24.68 -35.68
N ARG A 31 -15.63 -25.38 -35.88
CA ARG A 31 -14.65 -25.71 -34.82
C ARG A 31 -13.54 -24.67 -34.74
N TRP A 32 -13.84 -23.49 -34.19
CA TRP A 32 -12.84 -22.42 -34.01
C TRP A 32 -11.70 -22.81 -33.06
N PHE A 33 -11.96 -23.75 -32.16
CA PHE A 33 -10.99 -24.26 -31.20
C PHE A 33 -11.05 -25.79 -31.16
N THR A 34 -9.91 -26.42 -30.89
CA THR A 34 -9.86 -27.85 -30.56
C THR A 34 -9.00 -28.06 -29.33
N PHE A 35 -9.46 -28.92 -28.43
CA PHE A 35 -8.74 -29.26 -27.21
C PHE A 35 -7.97 -30.56 -27.40
N SER A 36 -6.79 -30.63 -26.80
CA SER A 36 -6.11 -31.91 -26.57
C SER A 36 -5.51 -31.93 -25.17
N ARG A 37 -5.35 -33.15 -24.63
CA ARG A 37 -4.57 -33.38 -23.42
C ARG A 37 -3.19 -33.86 -23.84
N VAL A 38 -2.14 -33.27 -23.27
CA VAL A 38 -0.78 -33.73 -23.52
C VAL A 38 -0.55 -35.00 -22.71
N PRO A 39 -0.15 -36.12 -23.33
CA PRO A 39 0.08 -37.37 -22.62
C PRO A 39 1.07 -37.18 -21.46
N HIS A 40 0.75 -37.75 -20.30
CA HIS A 40 1.57 -37.71 -19.08
C HIS A 40 1.91 -36.31 -18.54
N LYS A 41 1.20 -35.26 -18.98
CA LYS A 41 1.32 -33.91 -18.43
C LYS A 41 -0.05 -33.37 -18.02
N PRO A 42 -0.17 -32.66 -16.89
CA PRO A 42 -1.39 -31.97 -16.51
C PRO A 42 -1.53 -30.67 -17.32
N THR A 43 -1.55 -30.81 -18.65
CA THR A 43 -1.61 -29.70 -19.61
C THR A 43 -2.85 -29.85 -20.47
N LEU A 44 -3.71 -28.84 -20.44
CA LEU A 44 -4.76 -28.66 -21.43
C LEU A 44 -4.20 -27.82 -22.57
N ARG A 45 -4.17 -28.38 -23.78
CA ARG A 45 -3.78 -27.66 -24.99
C ARG A 45 -5.02 -27.19 -25.73
N VAL A 46 -5.08 -25.89 -26.02
CA VAL A 46 -6.14 -25.27 -26.81
C VAL A 46 -5.55 -24.82 -28.14
N PHE A 47 -5.91 -25.50 -29.23
CA PHE A 47 -5.54 -25.08 -30.58
C PHE A 47 -6.56 -24.09 -31.13
N ILE A 48 -6.07 -23.02 -31.74
CA ILE A 48 -6.90 -22.03 -32.42
C ILE A 48 -6.90 -22.39 -33.91
N SER A 49 -8.06 -22.79 -34.44
CA SER A 49 -8.14 -23.43 -35.74
C SER A 49 -7.82 -22.45 -36.87
N HIS A 50 -8.44 -21.26 -36.93
CA HIS A 50 -8.17 -20.22 -37.95
C HIS A 50 -8.64 -18.83 -37.47
N SER A 51 -7.99 -17.74 -37.94
CA SER A 51 -8.47 -16.37 -37.70
C SER A 51 -9.75 -16.12 -38.49
N SER A 52 -10.83 -15.76 -37.80
CA SER A 52 -12.10 -15.33 -38.39
C SER A 52 -12.41 -13.89 -37.95
N PRO A 53 -12.91 -13.00 -38.81
CA PRO A 53 -13.32 -11.66 -38.40
C PRO A 53 -14.44 -11.67 -37.34
N ASP A 54 -15.20 -12.77 -37.28
CA ASP A 54 -16.31 -12.94 -36.34
C ASP A 54 -15.85 -13.35 -34.92
N VAL A 55 -14.58 -13.75 -34.75
CA VAL A 55 -14.04 -14.29 -33.50
C VAL A 55 -12.79 -13.53 -33.12
N LYS A 56 -12.82 -12.83 -31.98
CA LYS A 56 -11.64 -12.23 -31.39
C LYS A 56 -11.18 -13.06 -30.21
N PHE A 57 -9.87 -13.23 -30.16
CA PHE A 57 -9.16 -13.87 -29.08
C PHE A 57 -8.14 -12.88 -28.54
N GLU A 58 -8.16 -12.67 -27.23
CA GLU A 58 -7.21 -11.78 -26.58
C GLU A 58 -6.75 -12.41 -25.27
N MET A 59 -5.44 -12.42 -25.06
CA MET A 59 -4.86 -12.73 -23.76
C MET A 59 -4.40 -11.41 -23.14
N LYS A 60 -4.97 -11.06 -21.99
CA LYS A 60 -4.47 -9.98 -21.15
C LYS A 60 -4.07 -10.58 -19.82
N GLU A 61 -2.78 -10.54 -19.51
CA GLU A 61 -2.24 -11.16 -18.30
C GLU A 61 -2.63 -12.65 -18.23
N ARG A 62 -3.40 -13.08 -17.21
CA ARG A 62 -3.96 -14.44 -17.09
C ARG A 62 -5.46 -14.50 -17.36
N ARG A 63 -5.99 -13.53 -18.10
CA ARG A 63 -7.37 -13.56 -18.59
C ARG A 63 -7.39 -13.96 -20.05
N LEU A 64 -8.23 -14.95 -20.32
CA LEU A 64 -8.51 -15.40 -21.68
C LEU A 64 -9.85 -14.83 -22.12
N LEU A 65 -9.81 -13.95 -23.10
CA LEU A 65 -11.00 -13.30 -23.64
C LEU A 65 -11.32 -13.91 -24.99
N PHE A 66 -12.52 -14.47 -25.09
CA PHE A 66 -13.13 -14.85 -26.36
C PHE A 66 -14.28 -13.90 -26.64
N GLN A 67 -14.37 -13.41 -27.87
CA GLN A 67 -15.49 -12.60 -28.29
C GLN A 67 -16.00 -13.08 -29.64
N VAL A 68 -17.29 -13.36 -29.71
CA VAL A 68 -18.00 -13.75 -30.93
C VAL A 68 -19.17 -12.78 -31.09
N LYS A 69 -19.16 -12.00 -32.18
CA LYS A 69 -20.15 -10.93 -32.42
C LYS A 69 -20.27 -9.98 -31.20
N HIS A 70 -21.43 -9.96 -30.53
CA HIS A 70 -21.75 -9.11 -29.38
C HIS A 70 -21.62 -9.81 -28.02
N GLN A 71 -21.11 -11.05 -28.01
CA GLN A 71 -20.95 -11.90 -26.84
C GLN A 71 -19.47 -12.03 -26.49
N ARG A 72 -19.15 -11.98 -25.21
CA ARG A 72 -17.78 -12.12 -24.71
C ARG A 72 -17.72 -13.12 -23.55
N LEU A 73 -16.81 -14.07 -23.62
CA LEU A 73 -16.38 -14.89 -22.50
C LEU A 73 -15.07 -14.32 -21.96
N ASN A 74 -15.00 -14.15 -20.66
CA ASN A 74 -13.80 -13.75 -19.92
C ASN A 74 -13.46 -14.85 -18.91
N LEU A 75 -12.40 -15.61 -19.19
CA LEU A 75 -11.90 -16.62 -18.26
C LEU A 75 -10.81 -16.04 -17.39
N ASN A 76 -11.02 -16.05 -16.07
CA ASN A 76 -9.94 -15.83 -15.13
C ASN A 76 -9.14 -17.13 -14.97
N LEU A 77 -7.93 -17.16 -15.53
CA LEU A 77 -7.02 -18.30 -15.45
C LEU A 77 -5.89 -18.05 -14.45
N ASP A 78 -6.13 -17.24 -13.42
CA ASP A 78 -5.12 -16.97 -12.39
C ASP A 78 -4.54 -18.29 -11.87
N LYS A 79 -5.33 -19.30 -11.50
CA LYS A 79 -4.85 -20.59 -10.96
C LYS A 79 -4.02 -21.46 -11.94
N PHE A 80 -3.80 -21.00 -13.17
CA PHE A 80 -3.10 -21.76 -14.21
C PHE A 80 -1.88 -21.00 -14.73
N TYR A 81 -0.87 -21.75 -15.13
CA TYR A 81 0.26 -21.24 -15.89
C TYR A 81 -0.01 -21.41 -17.38
N ILE A 82 0.04 -20.32 -18.15
CA ILE A 82 -0.28 -20.31 -19.57
C ILE A 82 0.98 -20.08 -20.38
N ARG A 83 1.23 -20.94 -21.37
CA ARG A 83 2.30 -20.77 -22.35
C ARG A 83 1.71 -20.71 -23.74
N THR A 84 2.26 -19.85 -24.59
CA THR A 84 1.95 -19.86 -26.02
C THR A 84 2.90 -20.80 -26.75
N ALA A 85 2.37 -21.50 -27.73
CA ALA A 85 3.16 -22.37 -28.61
C ALA A 85 2.63 -22.29 -30.04
N PHE A 86 3.44 -22.76 -30.98
CA PHE A 86 3.05 -22.90 -32.38
C PHE A 86 3.38 -24.32 -32.83
N GLU A 87 2.35 -25.10 -33.15
CA GLU A 87 2.48 -26.52 -33.45
C GLU A 87 1.51 -26.91 -34.57
N ASN A 88 1.94 -27.77 -35.49
CA ASN A 88 1.13 -28.20 -36.64
C ASN A 88 0.57 -27.03 -37.47
N LYS A 89 1.35 -25.96 -37.62
CA LYS A 89 0.97 -24.70 -38.30
C LYS A 89 -0.22 -23.98 -37.66
N LYS A 90 -0.50 -24.25 -36.38
CA LYS A 90 -1.54 -23.61 -35.59
C LYS A 90 -0.94 -22.96 -34.35
N PHE A 91 -1.48 -21.82 -33.98
CA PHE A 91 -1.22 -21.23 -32.67
C PHE A 91 -1.97 -22.02 -31.60
N CYS A 92 -1.30 -22.32 -30.49
CA CYS A 92 -1.90 -23.01 -29.36
C CYS A 92 -1.51 -22.38 -28.02
N LEU A 93 -2.35 -22.66 -27.03
CA LEU A 93 -2.15 -22.30 -25.64
C LEU A 93 -2.02 -23.58 -24.83
N ASP A 94 -0.93 -23.70 -24.09
CA ASP A 94 -0.73 -24.74 -23.10
C ASP A 94 -1.12 -24.16 -21.74
N ILE A 95 -2.13 -24.76 -21.10
CA ILE A 95 -2.64 -24.37 -19.79
C ILE A 95 -2.28 -25.48 -18.81
N ASP A 96 -1.38 -25.17 -17.88
CA ASP A 96 -0.90 -26.06 -16.83
C ASP A 96 -1.49 -25.63 -15.48
N ARG A 97 -1.61 -26.55 -14.52
CA ARG A 97 -1.83 -26.14 -13.12
C ARG A 97 -0.64 -25.33 -12.63
N ASP A 98 -0.89 -24.18 -12.02
CA ASP A 98 0.17 -23.44 -11.35
C ASP A 98 0.50 -24.15 -10.03
N PRO A 99 1.75 -24.59 -9.80
CA PRO A 99 2.11 -25.34 -8.60
C PRO A 99 2.14 -24.50 -7.31
N ALA A 100 2.12 -23.16 -7.41
CA ALA A 100 2.20 -22.26 -6.26
C ALA A 100 1.43 -20.94 -6.50
N PRO A 101 0.09 -20.98 -6.67
CA PRO A 101 -0.70 -19.80 -6.97
C PRO A 101 -0.63 -18.73 -5.87
N GLU A 102 -0.49 -19.12 -4.61
CA GLU A 102 -0.37 -18.25 -3.43
C GLU A 102 0.92 -17.43 -3.42
N HIS A 103 2.03 -18.00 -3.88
CA HIS A 103 3.32 -17.31 -3.96
C HIS A 103 3.46 -16.45 -5.22
N ARG A 104 2.45 -16.45 -6.11
CA ARG A 104 2.56 -15.77 -7.39
C ARG A 104 2.72 -14.27 -7.28
N PHE A 105 1.94 -13.62 -6.41
CA PHE A 105 2.06 -12.18 -6.21
C PHE A 105 3.47 -11.84 -5.74
N LEU A 106 4.02 -12.65 -4.84
CA LEU A 106 5.40 -12.54 -4.41
C LEU A 106 6.38 -12.73 -5.58
N VAL A 107 6.26 -13.82 -6.35
CA VAL A 107 7.16 -14.11 -7.49
C VAL A 107 7.10 -13.03 -8.58
N ASN A 108 5.92 -12.51 -8.90
CA ASN A 108 5.74 -11.43 -9.87
C ASN A 108 6.40 -10.13 -9.37
N THR A 109 6.20 -9.78 -8.10
CA THR A 109 6.87 -8.64 -7.47
C THR A 109 8.38 -8.83 -7.45
N LEU A 110 8.87 -10.03 -7.11
CA LEU A 110 10.29 -10.35 -7.08
C LEU A 110 10.96 -10.19 -8.45
N ARG A 111 10.25 -10.50 -9.54
CA ARG A 111 10.75 -10.29 -10.91
C ARG A 111 11.06 -8.82 -11.20
N GLN A 112 10.30 -7.89 -10.63
CA GLN A 112 10.55 -6.45 -10.82
C GLN A 112 11.91 -6.03 -10.23
N PHE A 113 12.36 -6.71 -9.16
CA PHE A 113 13.69 -6.47 -8.60
C PHE A 113 14.81 -7.04 -9.46
N ALA A 114 14.56 -8.06 -10.29
CA ALA A 114 15.59 -8.64 -11.16
C ALA A 114 16.03 -7.68 -12.27
N GLU A 115 15.15 -6.76 -12.69
CA GLU A 115 15.41 -5.77 -13.76
C GLU A 115 15.72 -4.37 -13.21
N THR A 116 15.96 -4.25 -11.90
CA THR A 116 16.17 -2.96 -11.24
C THR A 116 17.50 -2.30 -11.59
N LYS A 117 17.54 -0.97 -11.56
CA LYS A 117 18.77 -0.17 -11.72
C LYS A 117 19.71 -0.26 -10.51
N TYR A 118 19.25 -0.76 -9.37
CA TYR A 118 20.00 -0.78 -8.11
C TYR A 118 20.02 -2.18 -7.45
N PRO A 119 20.55 -3.22 -8.13
CA PRO A 119 20.41 -4.61 -7.68
C PRO A 119 20.98 -4.85 -6.28
N ALA A 120 22.17 -4.29 -5.98
CA ALA A 120 22.81 -4.44 -4.67
C ALA A 120 21.97 -3.84 -3.51
N PHE A 121 21.26 -2.73 -3.74
CA PHE A 121 20.39 -2.13 -2.74
C PHE A 121 19.23 -3.06 -2.40
N TYR A 122 18.51 -3.54 -3.42
CA TYR A 122 17.38 -4.44 -3.23
C TYR A 122 17.78 -5.79 -2.64
N THR A 123 18.92 -6.36 -3.05
CA THR A 123 19.43 -7.60 -2.43
C THR A 123 19.67 -7.43 -0.93
N ARG A 124 20.25 -6.30 -0.50
CA ARG A 124 20.50 -6.04 0.92
C ARG A 124 19.19 -5.85 1.70
N VAL A 125 18.24 -5.10 1.15
CA VAL A 125 16.92 -4.90 1.77
C VAL A 125 16.18 -6.24 1.88
N LEU A 126 16.09 -7.02 0.80
CA LEU A 126 15.41 -8.31 0.82
C LEU A 126 16.04 -9.29 1.81
N ARG A 127 17.39 -9.35 1.89
CA ARG A 127 18.05 -10.19 2.90
C ARG A 127 17.73 -9.76 4.32
N ALA A 128 17.73 -8.46 4.59
CA ALA A 128 17.41 -7.93 5.91
C ALA A 128 15.94 -8.18 6.31
N VAL A 129 15.02 -8.13 5.35
CA VAL A 129 13.60 -8.43 5.61
C VAL A 129 13.37 -9.93 5.76
N LEU A 130 14.06 -10.77 4.97
CA LEU A 130 13.96 -12.22 5.07
C LEU A 130 14.46 -12.76 6.42
N SER A 131 15.43 -12.10 7.07
CA SER A 131 15.88 -12.54 8.40
C SER A 131 14.79 -12.45 9.46
N PHE A 132 13.74 -11.64 9.24
CA PHE A 132 12.62 -11.54 10.18
C PHE A 132 11.85 -12.86 10.37
N GLU A 133 11.89 -13.79 9.41
CA GLU A 133 11.30 -15.12 9.60
C GLU A 133 12.00 -15.91 10.71
N ASP A 134 13.29 -15.67 10.91
CA ASP A 134 14.08 -16.27 11.99
C ASP A 134 14.01 -15.43 13.27
N ASP A 135 13.95 -14.10 13.14
CA ASP A 135 14.03 -13.16 14.27
C ASP A 135 12.67 -12.95 14.98
N LEU A 136 11.55 -13.04 14.27
CA LEU A 136 10.21 -12.75 14.79
C LEU A 136 9.39 -14.02 14.97
N SER A 137 8.55 -14.06 16.02
CA SER A 137 7.52 -15.09 16.12
C SER A 137 6.43 -14.88 15.06
N ASN A 138 5.74 -15.96 14.66
CA ASN A 138 4.61 -15.88 13.74
C ASN A 138 3.56 -14.84 14.18
N THR A 139 3.30 -14.71 15.48
CA THR A 139 2.37 -13.71 16.01
C THR A 139 2.83 -12.28 15.74
N LEU A 140 4.12 -11.98 15.88
CA LEU A 140 4.66 -10.64 15.61
C LEU A 140 4.65 -10.34 14.10
N ILE A 141 4.87 -11.34 13.26
CA ILE A 141 4.74 -11.22 11.81
C ILE A 141 3.27 -10.93 11.44
N ASP A 142 2.32 -11.64 12.01
CA ASP A 142 0.88 -11.43 11.78
C ASP A 142 0.41 -10.04 12.29
N GLU A 143 0.91 -9.60 13.45
CA GLU A 143 0.66 -8.25 13.98
C GLU A 143 1.23 -7.17 13.05
N ALA A 144 2.47 -7.32 12.60
CA ALA A 144 3.11 -6.36 11.69
C ALA A 144 2.37 -6.31 10.34
N THR A 145 1.98 -7.45 9.77
CA THR A 145 1.26 -7.54 8.48
C THR A 145 -0.17 -7.00 8.56
N SER A 146 -0.75 -6.89 9.76
CA SER A 146 -2.04 -6.23 9.99
C SER A 146 -1.99 -4.71 9.88
N ALA A 147 -0.80 -4.11 9.72
CA ALA A 147 -0.65 -2.68 9.53
C ALA A 147 -1.32 -2.19 8.22
N SER A 148 -1.84 -0.97 8.23
CA SER A 148 -2.62 -0.42 7.11
C SER A 148 -1.81 -0.11 5.85
N THR A 149 -0.47 -0.17 5.91
CA THR A 149 0.42 0.15 4.79
C THR A 149 1.76 -0.59 4.90
N ASP A 150 2.40 -0.87 3.76
CA ASP A 150 3.67 -1.63 3.68
C ASP A 150 4.82 -1.02 4.50
N HIS A 151 4.89 0.32 4.59
CA HIS A 151 5.94 0.99 5.35
C HIS A 151 5.72 0.87 6.86
N LEU A 152 4.46 0.78 7.31
CA LEU A 152 4.15 0.52 8.71
C LEU A 152 4.47 -0.92 9.08
N VAL A 153 4.22 -1.89 8.20
CA VAL A 153 4.68 -3.28 8.38
C VAL A 153 6.17 -3.30 8.72
N MET A 154 6.96 -2.57 7.94
CA MET A 154 8.41 -2.47 8.16
C MET A 154 8.78 -1.82 9.49
N VAL A 155 8.13 -0.72 9.88
CA VAL A 155 8.40 -0.04 11.15
C VAL A 155 8.06 -0.95 12.34
N GLU A 156 6.93 -1.66 12.30
CA GLU A 156 6.52 -2.54 13.39
C GLU A 156 7.39 -3.80 13.46
N ALA A 157 7.70 -4.42 12.33
CA ALA A 157 8.60 -5.58 12.28
C ALA A 157 10.00 -5.23 12.81
N LEU A 158 10.60 -4.15 12.30
CA LEU A 158 11.91 -3.66 12.77
C LEU A 158 11.87 -3.33 14.26
N SER A 159 10.82 -2.66 14.74
CA SER A 159 10.72 -2.22 16.14
C SER A 159 10.45 -3.35 17.13
N SER A 160 10.02 -4.52 16.65
CA SER A 160 9.66 -5.68 17.47
C SER A 160 10.75 -6.77 17.44
N ALA A 161 11.78 -6.59 16.62
CA ALA A 161 12.79 -7.60 16.43
C ALA A 161 13.74 -7.71 17.64
N PRO A 162 14.09 -8.93 18.11
CA PRO A 162 14.94 -9.12 19.29
C PRO A 162 16.32 -8.47 19.17
N TRP A 163 16.91 -8.48 17.98
CA TRP A 163 18.21 -7.87 17.70
C TRP A 163 18.22 -6.34 17.85
N VAL A 164 17.06 -5.69 18.04
CA VAL A 164 17.03 -4.25 18.42
C VAL A 164 17.68 -4.02 19.78
N ALA A 165 17.58 -4.97 20.71
CA ALA A 165 18.29 -4.87 21.99
C ALA A 165 19.81 -4.99 21.78
N GLU A 166 20.24 -5.90 20.92
CA GLU A 166 21.66 -6.11 20.57
C GLU A 166 22.24 -4.92 19.79
N LEU A 167 21.44 -4.29 18.91
CA LEU A 167 21.80 -3.04 18.23
C LEU A 167 22.14 -1.91 19.19
N GLU A 168 21.51 -1.84 20.36
CA GLU A 168 21.81 -0.78 21.33
C GLU A 168 23.25 -0.86 21.82
N GLU A 169 23.81 -2.06 21.87
CA GLU A 169 25.21 -2.30 22.26
C GLU A 169 26.17 -2.04 21.08
N ASP A 170 25.82 -2.52 19.87
CA ASP A 170 26.69 -2.47 18.69
C ASP A 170 26.68 -1.12 17.94
N ASP A 171 25.50 -0.50 17.78
CA ASP A 171 25.33 0.81 17.14
C ASP A 171 24.21 1.61 17.84
N PRO A 172 24.55 2.33 18.93
CA PRO A 172 23.60 3.14 19.67
C PRO A 172 22.85 4.17 18.81
N LEU A 173 23.48 4.66 17.74
CA LEU A 173 22.88 5.63 16.84
C LEU A 173 21.83 4.97 15.93
N ALA A 174 22.06 3.75 15.46
CA ALA A 174 21.07 2.99 14.70
C ALA A 174 19.84 2.69 15.56
N ALA A 175 20.03 2.24 16.80
CA ALA A 175 18.93 2.02 17.73
C ALA A 175 18.15 3.31 18.02
N ALA A 176 18.85 4.44 18.25
CA ALA A 176 18.22 5.74 18.45
C ALA A 176 17.38 6.19 17.23
N LYS A 177 17.85 5.93 16.00
CA LYS A 177 17.10 6.23 14.78
C LYS A 177 15.82 5.41 14.69
N LEU A 178 15.88 4.12 15.03
CA LEU A 178 14.72 3.23 15.01
C LEU A 178 13.67 3.68 16.04
N ARG A 179 14.09 3.95 17.29
CA ARG A 179 13.21 4.53 18.32
C ARG A 179 12.59 5.85 17.86
N GLY A 180 13.38 6.70 17.20
CA GLY A 180 12.89 7.95 16.62
C GLY A 180 11.82 7.75 15.55
N LEU A 181 11.98 6.76 14.66
CA LEU A 181 10.97 6.43 13.64
C LEU A 181 9.67 5.90 14.28
N LYS A 182 9.77 4.98 15.24
CA LYS A 182 8.62 4.47 15.99
C LYS A 182 7.88 5.60 16.69
N ARG A 183 8.62 6.47 17.39
CA ARG A 183 8.04 7.63 18.09
C ARG A 183 7.31 8.58 17.14
N ARG A 184 7.86 8.83 15.96
CA ARG A 184 7.19 9.64 14.91
C ARG A 184 5.89 9.01 14.44
N GLN A 185 5.86 7.69 14.27
CA GLN A 185 4.67 6.94 13.89
C GLN A 185 3.60 6.99 14.99
N GLU A 186 3.96 6.84 16.26
CA GLU A 186 3.06 6.99 17.40
C GLU A 186 2.45 8.39 17.48
N MET A 187 3.27 9.43 17.30
CA MET A 187 2.81 10.82 17.30
C MET A 187 1.82 11.08 16.16
N LEU A 188 2.09 10.56 14.96
CA LEU A 188 1.14 10.66 13.84
C LEU A 188 -0.18 9.96 14.15
N LYS A 189 -0.13 8.75 14.73
CA LYS A 189 -1.33 8.00 15.13
C LYS A 189 -2.15 8.76 16.17
N ALA A 190 -1.49 9.35 17.17
CA ALA A 190 -2.15 10.16 18.20
C ALA A 190 -2.74 11.48 17.66
N ALA A 191 -2.14 12.01 16.59
CA ALA A 191 -2.56 13.24 15.92
C ALA A 191 -3.76 13.05 14.96
N GLY A 192 -4.17 11.79 14.72
CA GLY A 192 -5.23 11.43 13.79
C GLY A 192 -4.77 11.38 12.33
N GLU A 193 -5.71 11.43 11.40
CA GLU A 193 -5.41 11.42 9.97
C GLU A 193 -4.53 12.62 9.57
N THR A 194 -3.68 12.43 8.56
CA THR A 194 -2.91 13.53 7.97
C THR A 194 -3.49 13.94 6.63
N LEU A 195 -3.60 15.25 6.40
CA LEU A 195 -4.15 15.82 5.18
C LEU A 195 -3.02 16.34 4.26
N THR A 196 -3.25 16.32 2.94
CA THR A 196 -2.41 17.01 1.96
C THR A 196 -2.71 18.51 1.90
N SER A 197 -1.85 19.31 1.26
CA SER A 197 -2.14 20.74 1.04
C SER A 197 -3.47 20.96 0.30
N GLU A 198 -3.81 20.09 -0.66
CA GLU A 198 -5.07 20.13 -1.40
C GLU A 198 -6.27 19.86 -0.48
N GLN A 199 -6.21 18.82 0.35
CA GLN A 199 -7.29 18.50 1.28
C GLN A 199 -7.47 19.60 2.33
N VAL A 200 -6.38 20.20 2.84
CA VAL A 200 -6.48 21.35 3.76
C VAL A 200 -7.11 22.55 3.08
N ALA A 201 -6.79 22.79 1.81
CA ALA A 201 -7.40 23.87 1.02
C ALA A 201 -8.91 23.69 0.89
N GLU A 202 -9.37 22.47 0.62
CA GLU A 202 -10.79 22.11 0.59
C GLU A 202 -11.46 22.29 1.96
N VAL A 203 -10.87 21.74 3.03
CA VAL A 203 -11.41 21.83 4.40
C VAL A 203 -11.56 23.29 4.84
N LEU A 204 -10.57 24.14 4.59
CA LEU A 204 -10.60 25.54 5.00
C LEU A 204 -11.28 26.48 4.00
N ASN A 205 -11.76 25.96 2.86
CA ASN A 205 -12.25 26.76 1.73
C ASN A 205 -11.26 27.87 1.31
N LEU A 206 -9.99 27.49 1.17
CA LEU A 206 -8.86 28.35 0.80
C LEU A 206 -8.22 27.89 -0.50
N SER A 207 -7.39 28.74 -1.11
CA SER A 207 -6.49 28.29 -2.17
C SER A 207 -5.29 27.53 -1.58
N ARG A 208 -4.69 26.62 -2.35
CA ARG A 208 -3.44 25.96 -1.95
C ARG A 208 -2.32 26.96 -1.60
N GLN A 209 -2.24 28.08 -2.33
CA GLN A 209 -1.30 29.17 -2.03
C GLN A 209 -1.57 29.83 -0.67
N ALA A 210 -2.84 29.98 -0.28
CA ALA A 210 -3.19 30.51 1.03
C ALA A 210 -2.85 29.52 2.15
N VAL A 211 -3.03 28.21 1.94
CA VAL A 211 -2.56 27.17 2.87
C VAL A 211 -1.04 27.24 3.03
N ASP A 212 -0.29 27.31 1.93
CA ASP A 212 1.17 27.43 1.95
C ASP A 212 1.63 28.71 2.67
N LYS A 213 0.93 29.82 2.49
CA LYS A 213 1.17 31.07 3.22
C LYS A 213 0.94 30.93 4.72
N ARG A 214 -0.16 30.28 5.14
CA ARG A 214 -0.43 30.01 6.57
C ARG A 214 0.63 29.10 7.18
N ARG A 215 1.03 28.03 6.48
CA ARG A 215 2.15 27.17 6.90
C ARG A 215 3.45 27.97 7.05
N SER A 216 3.85 28.76 6.04
CA SER A 216 5.10 29.55 6.13
C SER A 216 5.08 30.62 7.21
N SER A 217 3.88 31.02 7.65
CA SER A 217 3.68 32.00 8.72
C SER A 217 3.51 31.34 10.10
N ASN A 218 3.81 30.04 10.24
CA ASN A 218 3.61 29.25 11.46
C ASN A 218 2.17 29.27 11.99
N GLN A 219 1.17 29.44 11.12
CA GLN A 219 -0.25 29.36 11.47
C GLN A 219 -0.82 27.94 11.28
N LEU A 220 -0.07 27.07 10.61
CA LEU A 220 -0.38 25.66 10.45
C LEU A 220 0.87 24.83 10.71
N LEU A 221 0.74 23.78 11.50
CA LEU A 221 1.74 22.74 11.66
C LEU A 221 1.73 21.84 10.41
N ALA A 222 2.90 21.66 9.83
CA ALA A 222 3.09 20.77 8.69
C ALA A 222 4.39 20.00 8.81
N LEU A 223 4.35 18.72 8.48
CA LEU A 223 5.51 17.83 8.45
C LEU A 223 5.98 17.67 7.00
N THR A 224 7.29 17.86 6.77
CA THR A 224 7.87 17.67 5.44
C THR A 224 7.86 16.20 5.04
N GLN A 225 7.47 15.93 3.80
CA GLN A 225 7.57 14.62 3.13
C GLN A 225 8.68 14.64 2.08
N GLY A 226 9.66 15.53 2.24
CA GLY A 226 10.73 15.75 1.26
C GLY A 226 10.18 16.26 -0.07
N LYS A 227 10.51 15.58 -1.18
CA LYS A 227 10.05 15.97 -2.52
C LYS A 227 8.53 15.82 -2.72
N ARG A 228 7.83 15.11 -1.82
CA ARG A 228 6.38 14.89 -1.89
C ARG A 228 5.56 16.03 -1.29
N GLY A 229 6.21 17.07 -0.75
CA GLY A 229 5.54 18.24 -0.19
C GLY A 229 5.37 18.13 1.32
N TYR A 230 4.17 18.46 1.82
CA TYR A 230 3.87 18.54 3.25
C TYR A 230 2.61 17.76 3.60
N SER A 231 2.60 17.16 4.79
CA SER A 231 1.41 16.60 5.43
C SER A 231 1.03 17.40 6.66
N TYR A 232 -0.26 17.64 6.83
CA TYR A 232 -0.83 18.43 7.91
C TYR A 232 -1.58 17.50 8.87
N PRO A 233 -1.13 17.38 10.13
CA PRO A 233 -1.87 16.62 11.14
C PRO A 233 -3.32 17.10 11.27
N GLY A 234 -4.27 16.18 11.19
CA GLY A 234 -5.70 16.46 11.06
C GLY A 234 -6.35 17.05 12.30
N PHE A 235 -5.78 16.83 13.49
CA PHE A 235 -6.28 17.42 14.74
C PHE A 235 -6.43 18.94 14.68
N GLN A 236 -5.67 19.60 13.79
CA GLN A 236 -5.66 21.04 13.61
C GLN A 236 -6.97 21.58 13.04
N PHE A 237 -7.80 20.74 12.41
CA PHE A 237 -8.96 21.17 11.65
C PHE A 237 -10.25 20.64 12.26
N HIS A 238 -11.24 21.51 12.38
CA HIS A 238 -12.57 21.17 12.88
C HIS A 238 -13.60 22.13 12.26
N GLU A 239 -14.71 21.59 11.74
CA GLU A 239 -15.82 22.36 11.17
C GLU A 239 -15.39 23.47 10.17
N GLY A 240 -14.44 23.13 9.30
CA GLY A 240 -13.94 24.04 8.25
C GLY A 240 -13.03 25.17 8.74
N LYS A 241 -12.59 25.11 10.00
CA LYS A 241 -11.66 26.07 10.60
C LYS A 241 -10.49 25.36 11.27
N THR A 242 -9.48 26.14 11.65
CA THR A 242 -8.41 25.67 12.53
C THR A 242 -8.86 25.65 13.98
N LEU A 243 -8.34 24.72 14.77
CA LEU A 243 -8.57 24.61 16.21
C LEU A 243 -8.29 25.95 16.91
N ASP A 244 -9.20 26.37 17.79
CA ASP A 244 -9.07 27.63 18.51
C ASP A 244 -7.78 27.67 19.34
N GLY A 245 -7.05 28.79 19.26
CA GLY A 245 -5.77 28.96 19.92
C GLY A 245 -4.56 28.33 19.22
N LEU A 246 -4.75 27.53 18.15
CA LEU A 246 -3.66 26.86 17.44
C LEU A 246 -2.56 27.83 17.00
N GLU A 247 -2.92 28.94 16.35
CA GLU A 247 -1.94 29.91 15.84
C GLU A 247 -1.11 30.54 16.98
N SER A 248 -1.74 30.85 18.11
CA SER A 248 -1.05 31.40 19.28
C SER A 248 -0.05 30.41 19.87
N VAL A 249 -0.43 29.14 19.94
CA VAL A 249 0.45 28.06 20.42
C VAL A 249 1.61 27.84 19.46
N LEU A 250 1.35 27.76 18.15
CA LEU A 250 2.41 27.59 17.14
C LEU A 250 3.36 28.79 17.09
N LYS A 251 2.86 30.01 17.32
CA LYS A 251 3.70 31.21 17.47
C LYS A 251 4.64 31.08 18.67
N ALA A 252 4.15 30.60 19.81
CA ALA A 252 4.97 30.34 20.99
C ALA A 252 6.02 29.24 20.76
N LEU A 253 5.71 28.27 19.88
CA LEU A 253 6.62 27.19 19.48
C LEU A 253 7.45 27.47 18.21
N SER A 254 7.50 28.72 17.76
CA SER A 254 8.09 29.07 16.44
C SER A 254 9.57 28.70 16.27
N ALA A 255 10.33 28.58 17.38
CA ALA A 255 11.73 28.15 17.38
C ALA A 255 11.91 26.61 17.43
N VAL A 256 10.82 25.86 17.58
CA VAL A 256 10.82 24.41 17.77
C VAL A 256 10.56 23.70 16.44
N ASP A 257 11.30 22.63 16.15
CA ASP A 257 11.10 21.80 14.95
C ASP A 257 9.66 21.24 14.85
N PRO A 258 9.06 21.12 13.65
CA PRO A 258 7.69 20.62 13.48
C PRO A 258 7.38 19.26 14.15
N TRP A 259 8.34 18.32 14.22
CA TRP A 259 8.12 17.07 14.94
C TRP A 259 8.05 17.28 16.45
N MET A 260 8.85 18.21 16.98
CA MET A 260 8.80 18.58 18.39
C MET A 260 7.55 19.39 18.73
N GLN A 261 7.05 20.21 17.80
CA GLN A 261 5.73 20.84 17.90
C GLN A 261 4.63 19.77 17.94
N LEU A 262 4.69 18.75 17.07
CA LEU A 262 3.73 17.64 17.12
C LEU A 262 3.82 16.86 18.44
N ASN A 263 5.03 16.62 18.94
CA ASN A 263 5.24 15.97 20.23
C ASN A 263 4.58 16.77 21.36
N PHE A 264 4.69 18.11 21.34
CA PHE A 264 4.01 18.97 22.30
C PHE A 264 2.52 18.71 22.30
N PHE A 265 1.88 18.75 21.13
CA PHE A 265 0.44 18.60 20.99
C PHE A 265 -0.08 17.21 21.40
N THR A 266 0.71 16.17 21.15
CA THR A 266 0.29 14.78 21.34
C THR A 266 0.68 14.19 22.69
N SER A 267 1.66 14.79 23.38
CA SER A 267 2.14 14.29 24.68
C SER A 267 1.25 14.75 25.85
N PRO A 268 0.91 13.86 26.80
CA PRO A 268 0.31 14.24 28.07
C PRO A 268 1.14 15.30 28.80
N ASN A 269 0.48 16.26 29.46
CA ASN A 269 1.15 17.27 30.26
C ASN A 269 0.55 17.33 31.67
N GLU A 270 1.39 17.23 32.70
CA GLU A 270 0.96 17.27 34.11
C GLU A 270 0.25 18.58 34.48
N ARG A 271 0.72 19.71 33.93
CA ARG A 271 0.10 21.04 34.16
C ARG A 271 -1.30 21.15 33.52
N LEU A 272 -1.66 20.23 32.63
CA LEU A 272 -2.99 20.10 32.04
C LEU A 272 -3.80 18.94 32.68
N GLY A 273 -3.37 18.44 33.84
CA GLY A 273 -4.04 17.33 34.53
C GLY A 273 -3.86 15.99 33.82
N GLY A 274 -2.69 15.77 33.19
CA GLY A 274 -2.38 14.55 32.43
C GLY A 274 -3.04 14.49 31.05
N LYS A 275 -3.70 15.56 30.61
CA LYS A 275 -4.26 15.69 29.26
C LYS A 275 -3.23 16.27 28.31
N ASN A 276 -3.36 15.96 27.02
CA ASN A 276 -2.50 16.56 26.01
C ASN A 276 -3.04 17.94 25.56
N PRO A 277 -2.20 18.80 24.97
CA PRO A 277 -2.64 20.12 24.50
C PRO A 277 -3.79 20.09 23.48
N ILE A 278 -3.91 19.06 22.64
CA ILE A 278 -5.05 18.92 21.71
C ILE A 278 -6.37 18.84 22.48
N GLU A 279 -6.44 17.96 23.48
CA GLU A 279 -7.63 17.78 24.33
C GLU A 279 -7.94 19.05 25.14
N ALA A 280 -6.91 19.75 25.62
CA ALA A 280 -7.08 20.98 26.38
C ALA A 280 -7.62 22.14 25.52
N LEU A 281 -7.09 22.31 24.30
CA LEU A 281 -7.58 23.31 23.35
C LEU A 281 -9.03 23.05 22.95
N ARG A 282 -9.41 21.78 22.70
CA ARG A 282 -10.80 21.41 22.41
C ARG A 282 -11.77 21.72 23.56
N LYS A 283 -11.26 21.86 24.80
CA LYS A 283 -12.03 22.28 25.98
C LYS A 283 -11.97 23.80 26.24
N GLY A 284 -11.40 24.58 25.32
CA GLY A 284 -11.28 26.03 25.44
C GLY A 284 -10.16 26.52 26.37
N LYS A 285 -9.25 25.65 26.84
CA LYS A 285 -8.15 26.01 27.74
C LYS A 285 -6.97 26.67 27.02
N ILE A 286 -7.25 27.71 26.23
CA ILE A 286 -6.28 28.30 25.29
C ILE A 286 -5.09 28.93 26.03
N ASP A 287 -5.36 29.80 27.01
CA ASP A 287 -4.31 30.54 27.72
C ASP A 287 -3.37 29.62 28.51
N GLU A 288 -3.92 28.57 29.12
CA GLU A 288 -3.14 27.52 29.81
C GLU A 288 -2.15 26.87 28.84
N VAL A 289 -2.63 26.45 27.67
CA VAL A 289 -1.80 25.77 26.66
C VAL A 289 -0.73 26.70 26.09
N VAL A 290 -1.07 27.96 25.77
CA VAL A 290 -0.12 28.95 25.27
C VAL A 290 1.00 29.22 26.28
N LYS A 291 0.66 29.34 27.58
CA LYS A 291 1.65 29.52 28.65
C LYS A 291 2.61 28.34 28.79
N ILE A 292 2.12 27.11 28.61
CA ILE A 292 2.99 25.94 28.64
C ILE A 292 3.90 25.94 27.41
N ALA A 293 3.35 26.22 26.23
CA ALA A 293 4.07 26.27 24.97
C ALA A 293 5.25 27.25 25.00
N SER A 294 5.10 28.42 25.62
CA SER A 294 6.18 29.41 25.73
C SER A 294 7.38 28.92 26.55
N THR A 295 7.22 27.90 27.38
CA THR A 295 8.30 27.31 28.20
C THR A 295 8.81 25.96 27.69
N TYR A 296 8.22 25.42 26.62
CA TYR A 296 8.45 24.03 26.17
C TYR A 296 9.88 23.80 25.63
N GLY A 297 10.55 24.84 25.12
CA GLY A 297 11.94 24.77 24.65
C GLY A 297 12.99 24.83 25.76
N GLU A 298 12.62 25.25 26.98
CA GLU A 298 13.56 25.37 28.11
C GLU A 298 13.73 24.03 28.84
N GLN A 299 12.81 23.08 28.67
CA GLN A 299 12.78 21.81 29.39
C GLN A 299 13.43 20.64 28.63
N GLY A 300 13.79 20.81 27.36
CA GLY A 300 14.38 19.75 26.52
C GLY A 300 15.91 19.60 26.65
N ALA A 301 16.56 20.33 27.56
CA ALA A 301 18.00 20.33 27.78
C ALA A 301 18.43 19.68 29.11
N GLN A 302 17.56 18.87 29.73
CA GLN A 302 17.85 18.10 30.95
C GLN A 302 17.81 16.60 30.69
#